data_AF-A0A3P9BPY3-F1
#
_entry.id   AF-A0A3P9BPY3-F1
#
_cell.length_a   1.000
_cell.length_b   1.000
_cell.length_c   1.000
_cell.angle_alpha   90.00
_cell.angle_beta   90.00
_cell.angle_gamma   90.00
#
_symmetry.space_group_name_H-M   'P 1'
#
loop_
_entity.id
_entity.type
_entity.pdbx_description
1 polymer ?
#
loop_
_entity_poly.entity_id
_entity_poly.type
_entity_poly.pdbx_seq_one_letter_code
_entity_poly.pdbx_strand_id
1 'polypeptide(L)'
;MGSKVSSKMAAPVARVVQAIRPHTPLIKFPNRQGLPRPNAQEALKTLALNLPQHNAPTSAAASPQLSRPHAPLTPIPGTPDTLASIQLLPARYRRRPLTADEMDYIQRGGPE
;
A
#
# COMPACT_ATOMS: atom_id res chain seq x y z
N MET A 1 -51.55 -50.43 -33.45
CA MET A 1 -51.01 -49.25 -32.73
C MET A 1 -50.83 -49.64 -31.27
N GLY A 2 -49.64 -49.77 -30.67
CA GLY A 2 -48.63 -48.72 -30.43
C GLY A 2 -49.26 -47.69 -29.49
N SER A 3 -48.94 -47.56 -28.19
CA SER A 3 -47.62 -47.42 -27.58
C SER A 3 -47.68 -47.63 -26.05
N LYS A 4 -46.69 -48.30 -25.47
CA LYS A 4 -46.43 -48.32 -24.01
C LYS A 4 -45.57 -47.11 -23.67
N VAL A 5 -46.09 -46.13 -22.95
CA VAL A 5 -45.26 -44.99 -22.49
C VAL A 5 -44.64 -45.34 -21.15
N SER A 6 -43.36 -45.72 -21.17
CA SER A 6 -42.55 -45.88 -19.96
C SER A 6 -41.97 -44.51 -19.62
N SER A 7 -42.57 -43.83 -18.65
CA SER A 7 -42.01 -42.60 -18.09
C SER A 7 -40.80 -42.96 -17.22
N LYS A 8 -39.60 -42.75 -17.75
CA LYS A 8 -38.35 -42.81 -16.98
C LYS A 8 -38.10 -41.44 -16.35
N MET A 9 -38.36 -41.30 -15.06
CA MET A 9 -37.90 -40.12 -14.31
C MET A 9 -36.39 -40.26 -14.04
N ALA A 10 -35.60 -39.42 -14.69
CA ALA A 10 -34.19 -39.24 -14.38
C ALA A 10 -34.09 -38.25 -13.20
N ALA A 11 -33.84 -38.78 -12.00
CA ALA A 11 -33.53 -37.95 -10.83
C ALA A 11 -32.12 -37.35 -10.98
N PRO A 12 -31.92 -36.04 -10.75
CA PRO A 12 -30.59 -35.45 -10.74
C PRO A 12 -29.88 -35.89 -9.46
N VAL A 13 -29.01 -36.90 -9.58
CA VAL A 13 -28.03 -37.26 -8.54
C VAL A 13 -26.99 -36.15 -8.50
N ALA A 14 -27.24 -35.13 -7.66
CA ALA A 14 -26.29 -34.06 -7.40
C ALA A 14 -25.01 -34.65 -6.80
N ARG A 15 -23.89 -34.52 -7.52
CA ARG A 15 -22.57 -34.93 -7.04
C ARG A 15 -22.16 -33.98 -5.91
N VAL A 16 -22.11 -34.48 -4.69
CA VAL A 16 -21.55 -33.78 -3.53
C VAL A 16 -20.03 -33.68 -3.74
N VAL A 17 -19.56 -32.54 -4.24
CA VAL A 17 -18.12 -32.27 -4.31
C VAL A 17 -17.68 -31.84 -2.92
N GLN A 18 -17.06 -32.75 -2.18
CA GLN A 18 -16.34 -32.40 -0.95
C GLN A 18 -15.18 -31.47 -1.33
N ALA A 19 -15.34 -30.18 -1.03
CA ALA A 19 -14.29 -29.19 -1.19
C ALA A 19 -13.23 -29.42 -0.11
N ILE A 20 -12.17 -30.15 -0.43
CA ILE A 20 -10.99 -30.28 0.44
C ILE A 20 -10.22 -28.96 0.38
N ARG A 21 -10.06 -28.27 1.52
CA ARG A 21 -9.27 -27.04 1.60
C ARG A 21 -7.79 -27.38 1.44
N PRO A 22 -7.09 -26.86 0.41
CA PRO A 22 -5.66 -27.09 0.26
C PRO A 22 -4.89 -26.45 1.43
N HIS A 23 -3.91 -27.16 1.97
CA HIS A 23 -3.07 -26.69 3.06
C HIS A 23 -2.01 -25.70 2.54
N THR A 24 -2.05 -24.45 3.01
CA THR A 24 -0.99 -23.45 2.78
C THR A 24 0.16 -23.65 3.78
N PRO A 25 1.37 -24.04 3.33
CA PRO A 25 2.50 -24.22 4.23
C PRO A 25 2.96 -22.87 4.83
N LEU A 26 3.44 -22.91 6.07
CA LEU A 26 4.05 -21.76 6.73
C LEU A 26 5.41 -21.43 6.11
N ILE A 27 5.75 -20.13 6.08
CA ILE A 27 7.09 -19.67 5.71
C ILE A 27 8.13 -20.21 6.69
N LYS A 28 9.28 -20.65 6.19
CA LYS A 28 10.40 -21.13 6.99
C LYS A 28 11.50 -20.08 7.00
N PHE A 29 11.97 -19.71 8.18
CA PHE A 29 13.13 -18.84 8.31
C PHE A 29 14.43 -19.67 8.27
N PRO A 30 15.49 -19.18 7.62
CA PRO A 30 16.81 -19.83 7.65
C PRO A 30 17.33 -19.97 9.08
N ASN A 31 17.98 -21.10 9.39
CA ASN A 31 18.66 -21.27 10.67
C ASN A 31 19.81 -20.25 10.77
N ARG A 32 19.78 -19.39 11.79
CA ARG A 32 20.79 -18.35 12.03
C ARG A 32 21.88 -18.78 13.03
N GLN A 33 21.86 -20.03 13.47
CA GLN A 33 22.91 -20.60 14.33
C GLN A 33 24.20 -20.78 13.51
N GLY A 34 25.15 -19.84 13.63
CA GLY A 34 26.45 -19.89 12.94
C GLY A 34 26.74 -18.69 12.04
N LEU A 35 25.74 -17.85 11.76
CA LEU A 35 25.97 -16.56 11.11
C LEU A 35 26.39 -15.54 12.18
N PRO A 36 27.57 -14.90 12.07
CA PRO A 36 27.91 -13.79 12.96
C PRO A 36 26.83 -12.72 12.80
N ARG A 37 26.19 -12.30 13.89
CA ARG A 37 25.26 -11.17 13.85
C ARG A 37 26.06 -9.98 13.32
N PRO A 38 25.70 -9.39 12.17
CA PRO A 38 26.40 -8.21 11.70
C PRO A 38 26.27 -7.15 12.79
N ASN A 39 27.39 -6.54 13.17
CA ASN A 39 27.37 -5.42 14.09
C ASN A 39 26.43 -4.36 13.51
N ALA A 40 25.50 -3.83 14.30
CA ALA A 40 24.54 -2.83 13.83
C ALA A 40 25.24 -1.66 13.11
N GLN A 41 26.45 -1.31 13.55
CA GLN A 41 27.27 -0.27 12.91
C GLN A 41 27.76 -0.65 11.51
N GLU A 42 28.10 -1.91 11.26
CA GLU A 42 28.54 -2.38 9.94
C GLU A 42 27.36 -2.53 8.98
N ALA A 43 26.21 -2.98 9.49
CA ALA A 43 24.97 -3.03 8.72
C ALA A 43 24.50 -1.64 8.24
N LEU A 44 24.69 -0.60 9.07
CA LEU A 44 24.38 0.77 8.67
C LEU A 44 25.33 1.31 7.59
N LYS A 45 26.61 0.94 7.66
CA LYS A 45 27.61 1.33 6.64
C LYS A 45 27.31 0.69 5.28
N THR A 46 26.94 -0.58 5.24
CA THR A 46 26.59 -1.25 3.97
C THR A 46 25.29 -0.71 3.38
N LEU A 47 24.33 -0.30 4.22
CA LEU A 47 23.10 0.35 3.74
C LEU A 47 23.36 1.73 3.14
N ALA A 48 24.27 2.50 3.75
CA ALA A 48 24.59 3.86 3.31
C ALA A 48 25.34 3.92 1.97
N LEU A 49 26.17 2.92 1.67
CA LEU A 49 26.93 2.87 0.40
C LEU A 49 26.09 2.47 -0.82
N ASN A 50 24.90 1.91 -0.60
CA ASN A 50 24.05 1.40 -1.69
C ASN A 50 22.89 2.33 -2.05
N LEU A 51 22.86 3.57 -1.53
CA LEU A 51 21.83 4.55 -1.86
C LEU A 51 22.24 5.33 -3.13
N PRO A 52 21.48 5.26 -4.23
CA PRO A 52 21.79 6.03 -5.43
C PRO A 52 21.68 7.53 -5.13
N GLN A 53 22.80 8.24 -5.30
CA GLN A 53 22.91 9.68 -5.12
C GLN A 53 22.25 10.38 -6.32
N HIS A 54 20.99 10.80 -6.18
CA HIS A 54 20.34 11.59 -7.22
C HIS A 54 20.86 13.03 -7.12
N ASN A 55 21.55 13.50 -8.16
CA ASN A 55 21.83 14.91 -8.38
C ASN A 55 20.59 15.51 -9.05
N ALA A 56 19.87 16.42 -8.38
CA ALA A 56 18.91 17.31 -9.04
C ALA A 56 19.45 18.75 -9.04
N PRO A 57 19.23 19.53 -10.10
CA PRO A 57 19.72 20.90 -10.20
C PRO A 57 18.94 21.84 -9.29
N THR A 58 19.67 22.70 -8.61
CA THR A 58 19.19 23.77 -7.74
C THR A 58 18.50 24.85 -8.58
N SER A 59 17.18 25.02 -8.43
CA SER A 59 16.48 26.25 -8.85
C SER A 59 16.19 27.10 -7.64
N ALA A 60 16.86 28.26 -7.60
CA ALA A 60 16.71 29.29 -6.59
C ALA A 60 15.38 30.06 -6.78
N ALA A 61 14.66 30.29 -5.67
CA ALA A 61 13.98 31.53 -5.28
C ALA A 61 12.72 31.27 -4.42
N ALA A 62 12.85 31.39 -3.09
CA ALA A 62 11.84 31.99 -2.19
C ALA A 62 12.40 32.06 -0.75
N SER A 63 12.06 33.16 -0.07
CA SER A 63 12.53 33.73 1.21
C SER A 63 12.59 32.80 2.44
N PRO A 64 13.34 33.16 3.51
CA PRO A 64 13.54 32.29 4.67
C PRO A 64 12.29 32.32 5.55
N GLN A 65 11.46 31.28 5.47
CA GLN A 65 10.44 31.05 6.48
C GLN A 65 11.09 30.42 7.72
N LEU A 66 10.92 31.14 8.82
CA LEU A 66 11.38 30.84 10.16
C LEU A 66 11.08 29.38 10.57
N SER A 67 12.14 28.67 10.96
CA SER A 67 12.16 27.65 12.02
C SER A 67 10.97 26.68 12.11
N ARG A 68 10.77 25.87 11.06
CA ARG A 68 10.35 24.47 11.23
C ARG A 68 11.43 23.62 10.57
N PRO A 69 11.89 22.50 11.15
CA PRO A 69 12.60 21.53 10.33
C PRO A 69 11.58 21.10 9.29
N HIS A 70 11.71 21.64 8.07
CA HIS A 70 11.10 21.06 6.88
C HIS A 70 11.64 19.63 6.88
N ALA A 71 10.84 18.71 7.42
CA ALA A 71 11.03 17.31 7.13
C ALA A 71 11.13 17.28 5.60
N PRO A 72 12.23 16.74 5.03
CA PRO A 72 12.29 16.62 3.59
C PRO A 72 11.00 15.93 3.19
N LEU A 73 10.20 16.57 2.34
CA LEU A 73 9.07 15.93 1.70
C LEU A 73 9.70 14.85 0.84
N THR A 74 10.06 13.72 1.44
CA THR A 74 10.52 12.54 0.74
C THR A 74 9.41 12.28 -0.27
N PRO A 75 9.68 12.39 -1.58
CA PRO A 75 8.68 12.04 -2.56
C PRO A 75 8.25 10.62 -2.22
N ILE A 76 7.03 10.46 -1.72
CA ILE A 76 6.51 9.13 -1.43
C ILE A 76 6.48 8.45 -2.80
N PRO A 77 7.18 7.32 -2.98
CA PRO A 77 7.14 6.61 -4.25
C PRO A 77 5.68 6.23 -4.54
N GLY A 78 5.08 6.84 -5.57
CA GLY A 78 3.67 6.65 -5.89
C GLY A 78 3.11 7.72 -6.82
N THR A 79 1.95 7.44 -7.40
CA THR A 79 1.20 8.44 -8.17
C THR A 79 0.71 9.52 -7.23
N PRO A 80 0.98 10.81 -7.52
CA PRO A 80 0.44 11.90 -6.72
C PRO A 80 -1.09 11.87 -6.80
N ASP A 81 -1.73 12.13 -5.65
CA ASP A 81 -3.18 12.23 -5.60
C ASP A 81 -3.63 13.41 -6.47
N THR A 82 -4.54 13.15 -7.41
CA THR A 82 -5.16 14.15 -8.27
C THR A 82 -6.66 14.16 -8.05
N LEU A 83 -7.35 15.27 -8.33
CA LEU A 83 -8.80 15.35 -8.15
C LEU A 83 -9.55 14.24 -8.92
N ALA A 84 -9.05 13.87 -10.10
CA ALA A 84 -9.58 12.77 -10.90
C ALA A 84 -9.40 11.40 -10.21
N SER A 85 -8.24 11.14 -9.58
CA SER A 85 -8.02 9.85 -8.88
C SER A 85 -8.92 9.73 -7.64
N ILE A 86 -9.14 10.83 -6.93
CA ILE A 86 -10.02 10.85 -5.75
C ILE A 86 -11.49 10.58 -6.14
N GLN A 87 -11.93 11.09 -7.30
CA GLN A 87 -13.28 10.82 -7.81
C GLN A 87 -13.50 9.34 -8.16
N LEU A 88 -12.46 8.59 -8.51
CA LEU A 88 -12.58 7.15 -8.78
C LEU A 88 -12.80 6.32 -7.51
N LEU A 89 -12.37 6.82 -6.35
CA LEU A 89 -12.48 6.09 -5.08
C LEU A 89 -13.94 5.99 -4.59
N PRO A 90 -14.33 4.90 -3.91
CA PRO A 90 -15.62 4.83 -3.22
C PRO A 90 -15.78 5.95 -2.19
N ALA A 91 -17.02 6.45 -2.01
CA ALA A 91 -17.31 7.61 -1.16
C ALA A 91 -16.76 7.47 0.28
N ARG A 92 -16.77 6.26 0.84
CA ARG A 92 -16.23 5.94 2.18
C ARG A 92 -14.72 6.18 2.33
N TYR A 93 -13.98 6.32 1.23
CA TYR A 93 -12.53 6.57 1.22
C TYR A 93 -12.16 7.96 0.68
N ARG A 94 -13.14 8.76 0.23
CA ARG A 94 -12.88 10.11 -0.27
C ARG A 94 -12.67 11.07 0.91
N ARG A 95 -11.55 11.78 0.93
CA ARG A 95 -11.29 12.87 1.90
C ARG A 95 -12.11 14.10 1.50
N ARG A 96 -12.39 14.98 2.47
CA ARG A 96 -13.03 16.27 2.17
C ARG A 96 -12.01 17.25 1.57
N PRO A 97 -12.42 18.10 0.62
CA PRO A 97 -11.58 19.21 0.16
C PRO A 97 -11.27 20.15 1.32
N LEU A 98 -10.01 20.59 1.42
CA LEU A 98 -9.59 21.60 2.40
C LEU A 98 -9.95 23.01 1.89
N THR A 99 -10.49 23.83 2.77
CA THR A 99 -10.75 25.26 2.48
C THR A 99 -9.49 26.09 2.71
N ALA A 100 -9.41 27.29 2.11
CA ALA A 100 -8.25 28.19 2.29
C ALA A 100 -8.01 28.53 3.77
N ASP A 101 -9.08 28.92 4.48
CA ASP A 101 -9.01 29.24 5.90
C ASP A 101 -8.50 28.07 6.75
N GLU A 102 -8.92 26.84 6.41
CA GLU A 102 -8.47 25.62 7.08
C GLU A 102 -7.01 25.30 6.78
N MET A 103 -6.56 25.48 5.53
CA MET A 103 -5.14 25.35 5.18
C MET A 103 -4.29 26.29 6.03
N ASP A 104 -4.70 27.56 6.14
CA ASP A 104 -3.97 28.54 6.93
C ASP A 104 -4.02 28.21 8.42
N TYR A 105 -5.15 27.75 8.95
CA TYR A 105 -5.28 27.34 10.34
C TYR A 105 -4.37 26.15 10.68
N ILE A 106 -4.30 25.16 9.79
CA ILE A 106 -3.39 24.00 9.93
C ILE A 106 -1.92 24.45 9.85
N GLN A 107 -1.59 25.37 8.93
CA GLN A 107 -0.24 25.89 8.79
C GLN A 107 0.20 26.73 9.99
N ARG A 108 -0.71 27.56 10.54
CA ARG A 108 -0.48 28.35 11.76
C ARG A 108 -0.35 27.47 13.01
N GLY A 109 -0.99 26.31 13.04
CA GLY A 109 -0.84 25.33 14.11
C GLY A 109 -1.97 25.34 15.15
N GLY A 110 -3.12 25.97 14.85
CA GLY A 110 -4.27 26.02 15.74
C GLY A 110 -4.68 27.44 16.13
N PRO A 111 -5.54 27.57 17.16
CA PRO A 111 -5.93 28.85 17.72
C PRO A 111 -4.89 29.32 18.76
N GLU A 112 -4.73 30.63 18.89
CA GLU A 112 -3.92 31.27 19.93
C GLU A 112 -4.59 31.17 21.32
#